data_AF-A0A6L9SQG7-F1
#
_entry.id   AF-A0A6L9SQG7-F1
#
_cell.length_a   1.000
_cell.length_b   1.000
_cell.length_c   1.000
_cell.angle_alpha   90.00
_cell.angle_beta   90.00
_cell.angle_gamma   90.00
#
_symmetry.space_group_name_H-M   'P 1'
#
loop_
_entity.id
_entity.type
_entity.pdbx_description
1 polymer ?
#
loop_
_entity_poly.entity_id
_entity_poly.type
_entity_poly.pdbx_seq_one_letter_code
_entity_poly.pdbx_strand_id
1 'polypeptide(L)'
;MTDKVTSYHQARIIVEQANGGIPTSVEGHEDTEYYHVPTDPDFAMLDDCDWYVNKKTGKAERLYSSPLTPDSPDNMYNRVMALVRD
;
A
#
# COMPACT_ATOMS: atom_id res chain seq x y z
N MET A 1 2.45 -8.76 -19.88
CA MET A 1 1.71 -8.74 -18.61
C MET A 1 1.17 -7.34 -18.45
N THR A 2 -0.03 -7.16 -17.91
CA THR A 2 -0.61 -5.82 -17.77
C THR A 2 0.09 -5.14 -16.59
N ASP A 3 1.26 -4.56 -16.84
CA ASP A 3 2.16 -4.01 -15.80
C ASP A 3 1.58 -2.79 -15.05
N LYS A 4 0.43 -2.27 -15.50
CA LYS A 4 -0.23 -1.10 -14.93
C LYS A 4 -1.39 -1.48 -14.00
N VAL A 5 -1.31 -1.05 -12.75
CA VAL A 5 -2.41 -1.12 -11.77
C VAL A 5 -3.24 0.15 -11.91
N THR A 6 -4.50 -0.03 -12.27
CA THR A 6 -5.38 1.08 -12.68
C THR A 6 -6.47 1.41 -11.67
N SER A 7 -6.64 0.57 -10.64
CA SER A 7 -7.60 0.81 -9.57
C SER A 7 -7.07 0.35 -8.22
N TYR A 8 -7.63 0.92 -7.15
CA TYR A 8 -7.34 0.50 -5.79
C TYR A 8 -7.76 -0.96 -5.53
N HIS A 9 -8.87 -1.41 -6.12
CA HIS A 9 -9.29 -2.82 -6.08
C HIS A 9 -8.22 -3.80 -6.57
N GLN A 10 -7.57 -3.48 -7.69
CA GLN A 10 -6.47 -4.31 -8.19
C GLN A 10 -5.27 -4.30 -7.22
N ALA A 11 -4.96 -3.15 -6.63
CA ALA A 11 -3.88 -3.03 -5.64
C ALA A 11 -4.15 -3.89 -4.40
N ARG A 12 -5.38 -3.89 -3.90
CA ARG A 12 -5.81 -4.76 -2.79
C ARG A 12 -5.58 -6.24 -3.08
N ILE A 13 -6.05 -6.73 -4.22
CA ILE A 13 -5.86 -8.13 -4.61
C ILE A 13 -4.37 -8.50 -4.67
N ILE A 14 -3.52 -7.61 -5.21
CA ILE A 14 -2.07 -7.85 -5.27
C ILE A 14 -1.49 -7.96 -3.85
N VAL A 15 -1.87 -7.07 -2.94
CA VAL A 15 -1.38 -7.09 -1.55
C VAL A 15 -1.89 -8.29 -0.79
N GLU A 16 -3.17 -8.66 -0.92
CA GLU A 16 -3.73 -9.86 -0.28
C GLU A 16 -2.97 -11.11 -0.73
N GLN A 17 -2.65 -11.23 -2.02
CA GLN A 17 -1.83 -12.33 -2.53
C GLN A 17 -0.40 -12.30 -1.99
N ALA A 18 0.23 -11.13 -1.92
CA ALA A 18 1.58 -10.97 -1.40
C ALA A 18 1.67 -11.20 0.12
N ASN A 19 0.61 -10.88 0.85
CA ASN A 19 0.52 -10.94 2.30
C ASN A 19 -0.14 -12.22 2.82
N GLY A 20 -0.07 -13.32 2.05
CA GLY A 20 -0.54 -14.64 2.48
C GLY A 20 -2.06 -14.77 2.64
N GLY A 21 -2.84 -13.94 1.94
CA GLY A 21 -4.30 -13.95 1.97
C GLY A 21 -4.94 -13.13 3.09
N ILE A 22 -4.15 -12.32 3.82
CA ILE A 22 -4.69 -11.44 4.87
C ILE A 22 -5.53 -10.33 4.22
N PRO A 23 -6.79 -10.12 4.64
CA PRO A 23 -7.66 -9.08 4.08
C PRO A 23 -7.08 -7.67 4.18
N THR A 24 -7.36 -6.87 3.15
CA THR A 24 -7.00 -5.45 3.10
C THR A 24 -8.22 -4.56 3.30
N SER A 25 -8.00 -3.36 3.82
CA SER A 25 -9.06 -2.37 4.00
C SER A 25 -9.66 -1.93 2.65
N VAL A 26 -10.99 -1.75 2.64
CA VAL A 26 -11.74 -1.20 1.49
C VAL A 26 -11.42 0.27 1.21
N GLU A 27 -10.77 0.95 2.17
CA GLU A 27 -10.27 2.32 2.02
C GLU A 27 -8.74 2.32 2.14
N GLY A 28 -8.09 3.15 1.33
CA GLY A 28 -6.66 3.35 1.35
C GLY A 28 -6.30 4.74 0.82
N HIS A 29 -5.07 4.92 0.39
CA HIS A 29 -4.66 6.19 -0.21
C HIS A 29 -3.90 5.99 -1.51
N GLU A 30 -3.77 7.03 -2.32
CA GLU A 30 -3.02 6.99 -3.56
C GLU A 30 -2.29 8.29 -3.85
N ASP A 31 -1.21 8.22 -4.62
CA ASP A 31 -0.63 9.38 -5.28
C ASP A 31 -0.39 9.10 -6.77
N THR A 32 0.50 9.85 -7.41
CA THR A 32 0.78 9.67 -8.84
C THR A 32 1.48 8.35 -9.17
N GLU A 33 2.08 7.68 -8.19
CA GLU A 33 2.95 6.51 -8.38
C GLU A 33 2.52 5.27 -7.62
N TYR A 34 1.88 5.41 -6.46
CA TYR A 34 1.57 4.30 -5.57
C TYR A 34 0.12 4.31 -5.10
N TYR A 35 -0.41 3.11 -4.83
CA TYR A 35 -1.53 2.90 -3.93
C TYR A 35 -0.98 2.49 -2.57
N HIS A 36 -1.33 3.20 -1.50
CA HIS A 36 -1.20 2.75 -0.11
C HIS A 36 -2.38 1.85 0.22
N VAL A 37 -2.09 0.61 0.59
CA VAL A 37 -3.07 -0.45 0.82
C VAL A 37 -2.94 -0.92 2.27
N PRO A 38 -3.66 -0.29 3.21
CA PRO A 38 -3.63 -0.73 4.60
C PRO A 38 -4.25 -2.13 4.74
N THR A 39 -3.67 -2.92 5.63
CA THR A 39 -4.30 -4.16 6.10
C THR A 39 -5.64 -3.82 6.77
N ASP A 40 -6.61 -4.72 6.68
CA ASP A 40 -7.86 -4.54 7.43
C ASP A 40 -7.56 -4.33 8.93
N PRO A 41 -8.18 -3.35 9.60
CA PRO A 41 -7.87 -2.99 10.99
C PRO A 41 -8.03 -4.15 11.98
N ASP A 42 -8.88 -5.14 11.68
CA ASP A 42 -9.03 -6.34 12.51
C ASP A 42 -7.81 -7.28 12.44
N PHE A 43 -6.96 -7.10 11.43
CA PHE A 43 -5.75 -7.88 11.16
C PHE A 43 -4.47 -7.05 11.18
N ALA A 44 -4.58 -5.73 11.34
CA ALA A 44 -3.45 -4.82 11.35
C ALA A 44 -2.54 -5.09 12.56
N MET A 45 -1.25 -5.30 12.30
CA MET A 45 -0.22 -5.38 13.33
C MET A 45 0.30 -3.97 13.63
N LEU A 46 0.76 -3.72 14.86
CA LEU A 46 1.40 -2.46 15.30
C LEU A 46 2.83 -2.31 14.72
N ASP A 47 3.01 -2.59 13.43
CA ASP A 47 4.28 -2.43 12.74
C ASP A 47 4.33 -1.05 12.05
N ASP A 48 5.51 -0.43 11.98
CA ASP A 48 5.74 0.86 11.31
C ASP A 48 5.76 0.73 9.77
N CYS A 49 5.46 -0.46 9.24
CA CYS A 49 5.47 -0.79 7.82
C CYS A 49 4.05 -0.99 7.26
N ASP A 50 3.79 -0.39 6.11
CA ASP A 50 2.57 -0.54 5.31
C ASP A 50 2.84 -1.12 3.92
N TRP A 51 1.78 -1.60 3.28
CA TRP A 51 1.84 -2.07 1.91
C TRP A 51 1.59 -0.96 0.90
N TYR A 52 2.42 -0.92 -0.12
CA TYR A 52 2.30 0.00 -1.25
C TYR A 52 2.40 -0.75 -2.56
N VAL A 53 1.55 -0.42 -3.52
CA VAL A 53 1.57 -1.00 -4.87
C VAL A 53 1.97 0.06 -5.87
N ASN A 54 3.10 -0.18 -6.56
CA ASN A 54 3.53 0.70 -7.64
C ASN A 54 2.56 0.58 -8.83
N LYS A 55 1.96 1.70 -9.24
CA LYS A 55 0.95 1.73 -10.30
C LYS A 55 1.49 1.38 -11.68
N LYS A 56 2.78 1.57 -11.92
CA LYS A 56 3.42 1.36 -13.22
C LYS A 56 3.95 -0.06 -13.40
N THR A 57 4.28 -0.75 -12.31
CA THR A 57 4.90 -2.08 -12.33
C THR A 57 4.04 -3.16 -11.69
N GLY A 58 3.03 -2.79 -10.91
CA GLY A 58 2.21 -3.71 -10.12
C GLY A 58 2.95 -4.40 -8.98
N LYS A 59 4.18 -3.98 -8.67
CA LYS A 59 4.94 -4.54 -7.55
C LYS A 59 4.35 -4.05 -6.23
N ALA A 60 4.01 -4.98 -5.35
CA ALA A 60 3.73 -4.71 -3.94
C ALA A 60 5.03 -4.66 -3.15
N GLU A 61 5.19 -3.62 -2.35
CA GLU A 61 6.37 -3.35 -1.54
C GLU A 61 5.90 -3.00 -0.13
N ARG A 62 6.64 -3.48 0.87
CA ARG A 62 6.36 -3.20 2.27
C ARG A 62 7.32 -2.11 2.72
N LEU A 63 6.79 -0.92 2.96
CA LEU A 63 7.55 0.32 3.15
C LEU A 63 7.11 0.98 4.45
N TYR A 64 8.03 1.71 5.09
CA TYR A 64 7.73 2.45 6.31
C TYR A 64 6.74 3.58 6.05
N SER A 65 5.81 3.79 6.97
CA SER A 65 4.79 4.86 6.90
C SER A 65 4.74 5.71 8.18
N SER A 66 5.78 5.63 9.00
CA SER A 66 5.84 6.25 10.33
C SER A 66 6.77 7.48 10.33
N PRO A 67 6.45 8.56 11.08
CA PRO A 67 7.37 9.68 11.28
C PRO A 67 8.60 9.29 12.10
N LEU A 68 8.53 8.17 12.83
CA LEU A 68 9.59 7.71 13.72
C LEU A 68 10.67 6.91 12.98
N THR A 69 10.40 6.50 11.74
CA THR A 69 11.37 5.77 10.92
C THR A 69 12.34 6.74 10.23
N PRO A 70 13.63 6.36 10.10
CA PRO A 70 14.63 7.22 9.49
C PRO A 70 14.26 7.60 8.05
N ASP A 71 14.71 8.78 7.60
CA ASP A 71 14.61 9.19 6.19
C ASP A 71 15.44 8.24 5.32
N SER A 72 14.76 7.22 4.80
CA SER A 72 15.28 6.22 3.87
C SER A 72 14.37 6.17 2.65
N PRO A 73 14.84 5.68 1.49
CA PRO A 73 13.99 5.49 0.31
C PRO A 73 12.79 4.56 0.57
N ASP A 74 12.84 3.78 1.64
CA ASP A 74 11.76 2.90 2.07
C ASP A 74 10.76 3.60 3.01
N ASN A 75 10.92 4.89 3.33
CA ASN A 75 9.98 5.66 4.13
C ASN A 75 9.06 6.53 3.24
N MET A 76 7.76 6.29 3.35
CA MET A 76 6.71 6.94 2.59
C MET A 76 5.92 8.00 3.40
N TYR A 77 6.29 8.24 4.67
CA TYR A 77 5.54 9.12 5.59
C TYR A 77 5.26 10.52 5.05
N ASN A 78 6.23 11.12 4.35
CA ASN A 78 6.11 12.50 3.84
C ASN A 78 5.37 12.62 2.50
N ARG A 79 4.88 11.51 1.91
CA ARG A 79 4.12 11.56 0.65
C ARG A 79 2.71 12.09 0.91
N VAL A 80 2.28 13.04 0.07
CA VAL A 80 0.90 13.53 0.05
C VAL A 80 0.05 12.54 -0.74
N MET A 81 -0.69 11.69 -0.02
CA MET A 81 -1.59 10.68 -0.59
C MET A 81 -3.05 11.11 -0.44
N ALA A 82 -3.87 10.90 -1.47
CA ALA A 82 -5.30 11.16 -1.48
C ALA A 82 -6.10 9.91 -1.09
N LEU A 83 -7.20 10.06 -0.34
CA LEU A 83 -8.08 8.94 0.03
C LEU A 83 -8.66 8.28 -1.23
N VAL A 84 -8.61 6.95 -1.28
CA VAL A 84 -9.25 6.12 -2.30
C VAL A 84 -10.06 5.01 -1.68
N ARG A 85 -11.02 4.50 -2.44
CA ARG A 85 -11.88 3.40 -2.05
C ARG A 85 -12.01 2.41 -3.20
N ASP A 86 -12.29 1.17 -2.82
CA ASP A 86 -12.61 0.08 -3.75
C ASP A 86 -13.84 0.39 -4.60
#